data_AF-A0A0F2NU61-F1
#
_entry.id   AF-A0A0F2NU61-F1
#
_cell.length_a   1.000
_cell.length_b   1.000
_cell.length_c   1.000
_cell.angle_alpha   90.00
_cell.angle_beta   90.00
_cell.angle_gamma   90.00
#
_symmetry.space_group_name_H-M   'P 1'
#
loop_
_entity.id
_entity.type
_entity.pdbx_description
1 polymer ?
#
loop_
_entity_poly.entity_id
_entity_poly.type
_entity_poly.pdbx_seq_one_letter_code
_entity_poly.pdbx_strand_id
1 'polypeptide(L)'
;MARFFYLLVAILFSASAQSSNDFPKPAELQRDVNFWIRIYSQVDTNSGLLHDPWDLSVVYGTVSLPAHGNHAERERLVNQAKARYQSALRQLAAGKRTALNAEEKAALNAWPKGTSSQRFRQAADEIRFQLGQSDRFKAGLVRSGQWRDHIRKALAEHGLPEQLMVLPHVESSFNPSVYSRVAAAGMWQFMPATARQYMQVDHLMDERLDPYISTHAAAKLLKNNYRITGTWPLALTAYNHGAGGISRGAAAMGTKDIATIVRKYRGPSFGFASRNFYVSFLAALEVDRNASKYFGQVALASPIDYDRVTLQDYIHAAPLAQAMNTDVATLRLYNPALLDPVWTGEKRIPKGFALKFPRSGLKQPLAQAIASMPSGQRYAYQQPDVLHRIARGETLSHVARRYNTSVKELMSLNGLKNHNIRAGRELRLPGRVTADAQSRVASTTTSGSKSSGSKVYVIKPGDSIWGIARRFNRTEKELLAWNNLSNKHKIMPGDTLRIAMN
;
A
#
# COMPACT_ATOMS: atom_id res chain seq x y z
N MET A 1 -18.20 59.39 -38.06
CA MET A 1 -18.16 58.77 -36.71
C MET A 1 -19.01 57.50 -36.72
N ALA A 2 -18.68 56.35 -36.16
CA ALA A 2 -17.43 55.66 -35.84
C ALA A 2 -17.77 54.15 -35.96
N ARG A 3 -16.97 53.38 -36.72
CA ARG A 3 -17.14 51.92 -36.88
C ARG A 3 -16.51 51.21 -35.67
N PHE A 4 -17.30 50.47 -34.90
CA PHE A 4 -16.80 49.57 -33.85
C PHE A 4 -16.42 48.22 -34.48
N PHE A 5 -15.12 47.95 -34.55
CA PHE A 5 -14.56 46.63 -34.82
C PHE A 5 -14.61 45.79 -33.54
N TYR A 6 -15.27 44.63 -33.58
CA TYR A 6 -15.10 43.60 -32.56
C TYR A 6 -13.80 42.84 -32.86
N LEU A 7 -12.79 43.05 -32.01
CA LEU A 7 -11.52 42.32 -32.04
C LEU A 7 -11.76 40.93 -31.40
N LEU A 8 -11.91 39.90 -32.22
CA LEU A 8 -11.95 38.51 -31.77
C LEU A 8 -10.53 38.09 -31.35
N VAL A 9 -10.23 38.12 -30.05
CA VAL A 9 -8.97 37.60 -29.52
C VAL A 9 -9.06 36.06 -29.55
N ALA A 10 -8.55 35.48 -30.65
CA ALA A 10 -8.29 34.06 -30.73
C ALA A 10 -7.13 33.73 -29.77
N ILE A 11 -7.45 33.14 -28.62
CA ILE A 11 -6.44 32.51 -27.76
C ILE A 11 -5.98 31.25 -28.49
N LEU A 12 -4.93 31.39 -29.30
CA LEU A 12 -4.20 30.28 -29.86
C LEU A 12 -3.50 29.55 -28.71
N PHE A 13 -4.09 28.43 -28.26
CA PHE A 13 -3.34 27.42 -27.54
C PHE A 13 -2.31 26.85 -28.51
N SER A 14 -1.10 27.40 -28.48
CA SER A 14 0.07 26.74 -29.03
C SER A 14 0.27 25.46 -28.24
N ALA A 15 -0.28 24.35 -28.74
CA ALA A 15 0.15 23.02 -28.35
C ALA A 15 1.63 22.93 -28.77
N SER A 16 2.53 23.30 -27.86
CA SER A 16 3.94 23.02 -28.02
C SER A 16 4.07 21.53 -28.27
N ALA A 17 4.61 21.14 -29.43
CA ALA A 17 5.05 19.79 -29.70
C ALA A 17 5.99 19.38 -28.56
N GLN A 18 5.44 18.68 -27.56
CA GLN A 18 6.14 18.41 -26.31
C GLN A 18 7.23 17.39 -26.62
N SER A 19 8.45 17.91 -26.63
CA SER A 19 9.61 17.30 -27.26
C SER A 19 9.89 15.88 -26.80
N SER A 20 10.39 15.05 -27.70
CA SER A 20 11.01 13.74 -27.41
C SER A 20 12.16 13.78 -26.39
N ASN A 21 12.54 14.97 -25.89
CA ASN A 21 13.70 15.19 -25.04
C ASN A 21 13.45 15.00 -23.54
N ASP A 22 12.19 15.00 -23.08
CA ASP A 22 11.91 14.89 -21.64
C ASP A 22 12.31 13.52 -21.05
N PHE A 23 12.21 12.45 -21.85
CA PHE A 23 12.51 11.08 -21.41
C PHE A 23 13.51 10.42 -22.37
N PRO A 24 14.80 10.82 -22.33
CA PRO A 24 15.81 10.24 -23.21
C PRO A 24 15.92 8.72 -22.98
N LYS A 25 16.23 7.99 -24.06
CA LYS A 25 16.46 6.54 -24.06
C LYS A 25 17.95 6.27 -24.36
N PRO A 26 18.86 6.35 -23.37
CA PRO A 26 20.28 6.08 -23.60
C PRO A 26 20.49 4.67 -24.17
N ALA A 27 21.35 4.54 -25.17
CA ALA A 27 21.62 3.26 -25.83
C ALA A 27 22.15 2.20 -24.83
N GLU A 28 22.91 2.66 -23.83
CA GLU A 28 23.49 1.87 -22.73
C GLU A 28 22.42 1.23 -21.82
N LEU A 29 21.21 1.79 -21.82
CA LEU A 29 20.08 1.28 -21.04
C LEU A 29 19.06 0.52 -21.90
N GLN A 30 19.21 0.49 -23.22
CA GLN A 30 18.23 -0.14 -24.12
C GLN A 30 18.02 -1.62 -23.82
N ARG A 31 19.08 -2.35 -23.45
CA ARG A 31 18.99 -3.76 -23.04
C ARG A 31 18.15 -3.95 -21.78
N ASP A 32 18.30 -3.05 -20.81
CA ASP A 32 17.52 -3.05 -19.57
C ASP A 32 16.05 -2.72 -19.84
N VAL A 33 15.79 -1.75 -20.71
CA VAL A 33 14.43 -1.41 -21.16
C VAL A 33 13.77 -2.63 -21.84
N ASN A 34 14.49 -3.33 -22.72
CA ASN A 34 13.98 -4.53 -23.39
C ASN A 34 13.65 -5.66 -22.40
N PHE A 35 14.47 -5.83 -21.36
CA PHE A 35 14.17 -6.78 -20.29
C PHE A 35 12.83 -6.44 -19.59
N TRP A 36 12.62 -5.17 -19.23
CA TRP A 36 11.38 -4.76 -18.58
C TRP A 36 10.17 -4.80 -19.53
N ILE A 37 10.34 -4.54 -20.82
CA ILE A 37 9.29 -4.77 -21.83
C ILE A 37 8.86 -6.24 -21.77
N ARG A 38 9.80 -7.19 -21.79
CA ARG A 38 9.50 -8.63 -21.68
C ARG A 38 8.75 -8.97 -20.38
N ILE A 39 9.15 -8.39 -19.24
CA ILE A 39 8.44 -8.58 -17.96
C ILE A 39 7.00 -8.05 -18.02
N TYR A 40 6.77 -6.91 -18.67
CA TYR A 40 5.46 -6.30 -18.77
C TYR A 40 4.59 -6.83 -19.90
N SER A 41 5.13 -7.55 -20.88
CA SER A 41 4.35 -7.94 -22.07
C SER A 41 4.35 -9.43 -22.38
N GLN A 42 5.28 -10.23 -21.84
CA GLN A 42 5.44 -11.64 -22.22
C GLN A 42 5.44 -12.60 -21.04
N VAL A 43 5.94 -12.18 -19.88
CA VAL A 43 6.06 -13.04 -18.69
C VAL A 43 4.96 -12.69 -17.70
N ASP A 44 4.12 -13.66 -17.35
CA ASP A 44 2.95 -13.46 -16.47
C ASP A 44 3.27 -13.69 -14.99
N THR A 45 2.30 -13.45 -14.11
CA THR A 45 2.48 -13.69 -12.67
C THR A 45 2.55 -15.16 -12.28
N ASN A 46 2.37 -16.10 -13.20
CA ASN A 46 2.60 -17.53 -13.02
C ASN A 46 3.97 -17.97 -13.53
N SER A 47 4.84 -17.01 -13.87
CA SER A 47 6.20 -17.30 -14.29
C SER A 47 7.16 -16.17 -13.89
N GLY A 48 8.45 -16.37 -14.11
CA GLY A 48 9.45 -15.34 -13.92
C GLY A 48 10.80 -15.73 -14.50
N LEU A 49 11.72 -14.78 -14.54
CA LEU A 49 13.04 -14.95 -15.14
C LEU A 49 14.12 -15.03 -14.06
N LEU A 50 15.05 -15.97 -14.22
CA LEU A 50 16.33 -15.97 -13.53
C LEU A 50 17.35 -15.22 -14.40
N HIS A 51 17.97 -14.19 -13.85
CA HIS A 51 18.81 -13.27 -14.62
C HIS A 51 19.95 -12.69 -13.78
N ASP A 52 20.92 -12.06 -14.47
CA ASP A 52 21.96 -11.28 -13.82
C ASP A 52 21.44 -9.89 -13.39
N PRO A 53 21.72 -9.41 -12.17
CA PRO A 53 21.18 -8.15 -11.67
C PRO A 53 21.91 -6.89 -12.19
N TRP A 54 23.03 -7.05 -12.89
CA TRP A 54 23.86 -5.94 -13.40
C TRP A 54 23.82 -5.81 -14.93
N ASP A 55 23.66 -6.93 -15.64
CA ASP A 55 23.37 -6.99 -17.07
C ASP A 55 22.04 -7.72 -17.32
N LEU A 56 20.97 -6.94 -17.46
CA LEU A 56 19.63 -7.49 -17.65
C LEU A 56 19.43 -8.22 -18.98
N SER A 57 20.38 -8.12 -19.93
CA SER A 57 20.32 -8.95 -21.14
C SER A 57 20.68 -10.41 -20.88
N VAL A 58 21.33 -10.71 -19.75
CA VAL A 58 21.70 -12.07 -19.37
C VAL A 58 20.54 -12.71 -18.61
N VAL A 59 19.74 -13.50 -19.33
CA VAL A 59 18.64 -14.31 -18.76
C VAL A 59 19.00 -15.78 -18.86
N TYR A 60 19.11 -16.45 -17.71
CA TYR A 60 19.49 -17.86 -17.63
C TYR A 60 18.33 -18.79 -17.99
N GLY A 61 17.12 -18.48 -17.53
CA GLY A 61 15.96 -19.31 -17.79
C GLY A 61 14.68 -18.77 -17.18
N THR A 62 13.57 -19.44 -17.51
CA THR A 62 12.24 -19.15 -16.97
C THR A 62 11.89 -20.14 -15.87
N VAL A 63 11.21 -19.68 -14.83
CA VAL A 63 10.64 -20.50 -13.77
C VAL A 63 9.12 -20.43 -13.88
N SER A 64 8.47 -21.56 -14.10
CA SER A 64 7.01 -21.68 -14.03
C SER A 64 6.56 -21.85 -12.58
N LEU A 65 5.48 -21.18 -12.21
CA LEU A 65 4.94 -21.15 -10.87
C LEU A 65 3.46 -21.57 -10.89
N PRO A 66 3.01 -22.35 -9.90
CA PRO A 66 1.61 -22.74 -9.79
C PRO A 66 0.72 -21.50 -9.55
N ALA A 67 -0.39 -21.40 -10.29
CA ALA A 67 -1.34 -20.29 -10.19
C ALA A 67 -1.98 -20.18 -8.80
N HIS A 68 -2.27 -21.32 -8.17
CA HIS A 68 -2.88 -21.41 -6.85
C HIS A 68 -1.92 -21.90 -5.76
N GLY A 69 -0.62 -21.97 -6.04
CA GLY A 69 0.36 -22.39 -5.04
C GLY A 69 0.57 -21.33 -3.97
N ASN A 70 0.76 -21.78 -2.74
CA ASN A 70 1.06 -20.89 -1.63
C ASN A 70 2.46 -20.26 -1.78
N HIS A 71 2.73 -19.21 -0.99
CA HIS A 71 4.00 -18.47 -1.07
C HIS A 71 5.22 -19.38 -0.89
N ALA A 72 5.18 -20.30 0.09
CA ALA A 72 6.31 -21.16 0.42
C ALA A 72 6.65 -22.13 -0.72
N GLU A 73 5.63 -22.68 -1.39
CA GLU A 73 5.84 -23.56 -2.55
C GLU A 73 6.49 -22.81 -3.71
N ARG A 74 5.97 -21.62 -4.04
CA ARG A 74 6.51 -20.78 -5.12
C ARG A 74 7.96 -20.38 -4.84
N GLU A 75 8.25 -19.98 -3.61
CA GLU A 75 9.60 -19.66 -3.16
C GLU A 75 10.55 -20.85 -3.26
N ARG A 76 10.09 -22.06 -2.87
CA ARG A 76 10.86 -23.29 -3.01
C ARG A 76 11.23 -23.57 -4.48
N LEU A 77 10.28 -23.45 -5.41
CA LEU A 77 10.53 -23.68 -6.84
C LEU A 77 11.56 -22.70 -7.42
N VAL A 78 11.44 -21.41 -7.05
CA VAL A 78 12.42 -20.38 -7.44
C VAL A 78 13.80 -20.71 -6.89
N ASN A 79 13.90 -21.08 -5.61
CA ASN A 79 15.18 -21.40 -4.98
C ASN A 79 15.83 -22.65 -5.58
N GLN A 80 15.05 -23.69 -5.91
CA GLN A 80 15.54 -24.87 -6.61
C GLN A 80 16.06 -24.53 -8.01
N ALA A 81 15.32 -23.76 -8.79
CA ALA A 81 15.75 -23.32 -10.12
C ALA A 81 17.01 -22.45 -10.05
N LYS A 82 17.06 -21.51 -9.09
CA LYS A 82 18.24 -20.70 -8.82
C LYS A 82 19.45 -21.59 -8.52
N ALA A 83 19.34 -22.55 -7.60
CA ALA A 83 20.43 -23.44 -7.22
C ALA A 83 21.02 -24.21 -8.42
N ARG A 84 20.18 -24.68 -9.35
CA ARG A 84 20.66 -25.34 -10.60
C ARG A 84 21.54 -24.41 -11.44
N TYR A 85 21.11 -23.17 -11.66
CA TYR A 85 21.91 -22.20 -12.41
C TYR A 85 23.15 -21.70 -11.65
N GLN A 86 23.11 -21.63 -10.31
CA GLN A 86 24.31 -21.34 -9.51
C GLN A 86 25.36 -22.44 -9.69
N SER A 87 24.94 -23.72 -9.68
CA SER A 87 25.83 -24.84 -9.95
C SER A 87 26.40 -24.78 -11.37
N ALA A 88 25.55 -24.55 -12.37
CA ALA A 88 25.96 -24.40 -13.76
C ALA A 88 27.01 -23.30 -13.95
N LEU A 89 26.79 -22.10 -13.40
CA LEU A 89 27.74 -21.00 -13.47
C LEU A 89 29.06 -21.31 -12.74
N ARG A 90 29.03 -22.06 -11.64
CA ARG A 90 30.25 -22.51 -10.95
C ARG A 90 31.06 -23.51 -11.79
N GLN A 91 30.41 -24.41 -12.53
CA GLN A 91 31.07 -25.30 -13.47
C GLN A 91 31.73 -24.52 -14.62
N LEU A 92 31.03 -23.51 -15.17
CA LEU A 92 31.61 -22.61 -16.17
C LEU A 92 32.77 -21.79 -15.58
N ALA A 93 32.69 -21.35 -14.33
CA ALA A 93 33.78 -20.69 -13.64
C ALA A 93 35.00 -21.61 -13.41
N ALA A 94 34.78 -22.91 -13.27
CA ALA A 94 35.85 -23.92 -13.18
C ALA A 94 36.46 -24.27 -14.54
N GLY A 95 35.99 -23.67 -15.65
CA GLY A 95 36.54 -23.85 -16.99
C GLY A 95 35.82 -24.88 -17.85
N LYS A 96 34.71 -25.47 -17.38
CA LYS A 96 33.93 -26.42 -18.18
C LYS A 96 33.36 -25.72 -19.42
N ARG A 97 33.63 -26.24 -20.62
CA ARG A 97 33.11 -25.69 -21.91
C ARG A 97 32.54 -26.75 -22.85
N THR A 98 32.82 -28.02 -22.59
CA THR A 98 32.34 -29.18 -23.37
C THR A 98 31.49 -30.08 -22.50
N ALA A 99 30.71 -30.99 -23.11
CA ALA A 99 29.80 -31.91 -22.42
C ALA A 99 28.88 -31.20 -21.40
N LEU A 100 28.29 -30.08 -21.83
CA LEU A 100 27.44 -29.24 -20.99
C LEU A 100 26.03 -29.84 -20.90
N ASN A 101 25.46 -29.86 -19.70
CA ASN A 101 24.04 -30.14 -19.51
C ASN A 101 23.18 -28.95 -19.97
N ALA A 102 21.84 -29.08 -19.89
CA ALA A 102 20.91 -28.07 -20.38
C ALA A 102 21.11 -26.71 -19.71
N GLU A 103 21.20 -26.66 -18.38
CA GLU A 103 21.40 -25.43 -17.60
C GLU A 103 22.78 -24.80 -17.83
N GLU A 104 23.85 -25.60 -17.93
CA GLU A 104 25.21 -25.13 -18.25
C GLU A 104 25.27 -24.54 -19.66
N LYS A 105 24.61 -25.18 -20.63
CA LYS A 105 24.51 -24.67 -22.00
C LYS A 105 23.71 -23.38 -22.05
N ALA A 106 22.56 -23.32 -21.37
CA ALA A 106 21.74 -22.12 -21.29
C ALA A 106 22.50 -20.96 -20.60
N ALA A 107 23.18 -21.24 -19.48
CA ALA A 107 23.99 -20.26 -18.77
C ALA A 107 25.15 -19.77 -19.64
N LEU A 108 25.87 -20.65 -20.33
CA LEU A 108 26.98 -20.24 -21.20
C LEU A 108 26.48 -19.37 -22.37
N ASN A 109 25.37 -19.75 -23.00
CA ASN A 109 24.78 -19.04 -24.13
C ASN A 109 24.17 -17.68 -23.74
N ALA A 110 23.77 -17.51 -22.48
CA ALA A 110 23.24 -16.23 -22.00
C ALA A 110 24.32 -15.14 -21.90
N TRP A 111 25.60 -15.52 -21.84
CA TRP A 111 26.73 -14.60 -21.73
C TRP A 111 27.42 -14.37 -23.09
N PRO A 112 28.01 -13.19 -23.34
CA PRO A 112 28.86 -12.97 -24.51
C PRO A 112 30.02 -13.98 -24.58
N LYS A 113 30.43 -14.33 -25.81
CA LYS A 113 31.62 -15.15 -26.04
C LYS A 113 32.85 -14.51 -25.37
N GLY A 114 33.69 -15.34 -24.75
CA GLY A 114 34.89 -14.87 -24.04
C GLY A 114 34.67 -14.40 -22.59
N THR A 115 33.45 -14.56 -22.04
CA THR A 115 33.18 -14.25 -20.63
C THR A 115 34.13 -15.00 -19.70
N SER A 116 34.74 -14.26 -18.76
CA SER A 116 35.79 -14.80 -17.88
C SER A 116 35.24 -15.72 -16.80
N SER A 117 36.08 -16.65 -16.34
CA SER A 117 35.77 -17.53 -15.20
C SER A 117 35.42 -16.76 -13.92
N GLN A 118 36.07 -15.61 -13.69
CA GLN A 118 35.75 -14.73 -12.56
C GLN A 118 34.33 -14.15 -12.68
N ARG A 119 33.90 -13.75 -13.88
CA ARG A 119 32.56 -13.21 -14.10
C ARG A 119 31.48 -14.26 -13.86
N PHE A 120 31.71 -15.49 -14.31
CA PHE A 120 30.81 -16.63 -14.02
C PHE A 120 30.73 -16.91 -12.51
N ARG A 121 31.86 -16.83 -11.79
CA ARG A 121 31.89 -17.02 -10.33
C ARG A 121 31.03 -15.97 -9.62
N GLN A 122 31.19 -14.69 -9.98
CA GLN A 122 30.37 -13.61 -9.44
C GLN A 122 28.88 -13.78 -9.78
N ALA A 123 28.57 -14.12 -11.04
CA ALA A 123 27.20 -14.35 -11.49
C ALA A 123 26.49 -15.43 -10.66
N ALA A 124 27.20 -16.50 -10.28
CA ALA A 124 26.65 -17.58 -9.48
C ALA A 124 26.16 -17.11 -8.11
N ASP A 125 26.76 -16.07 -7.53
CA ASP A 125 26.37 -15.56 -6.21
C ASP A 125 25.28 -14.48 -6.30
N GLU A 126 25.09 -13.88 -7.47
CA GLU A 126 24.23 -12.71 -7.67
C GLU A 126 22.89 -13.00 -8.37
N ILE A 127 22.63 -14.23 -8.84
CA ILE A 127 21.42 -14.57 -9.59
C ILE A 127 20.16 -14.00 -8.93
N ARG A 128 19.37 -13.28 -9.72
CA ARG A 128 18.10 -12.69 -9.29
C ARG A 128 16.93 -13.36 -9.99
N PHE A 129 15.83 -13.50 -9.26
CA PHE A 129 14.53 -13.85 -9.81
C PHE A 129 13.67 -12.60 -9.98
N GLN A 130 13.06 -12.43 -11.15
CA GLN A 130 12.10 -11.38 -11.44
C GLN A 130 10.77 -12.01 -11.86
N LEU A 131 9.73 -11.79 -11.05
CA LEU A 131 8.37 -12.22 -11.36
C LEU A 131 7.85 -11.49 -12.60
N GLY A 132 7.16 -12.22 -13.48
CA GLY A 132 6.42 -11.64 -14.59
C GLY A 132 5.22 -10.81 -14.14
N GLN A 133 4.82 -9.88 -15.00
CA GLN A 133 3.77 -8.90 -14.72
C GLN A 133 2.85 -8.65 -15.92
N SER A 134 2.90 -9.46 -16.99
CA SER A 134 2.19 -9.18 -18.24
C SER A 134 0.67 -9.16 -18.11
N ASP A 135 0.10 -10.12 -17.38
CA ASP A 135 -1.31 -10.19 -17.00
C ASP A 135 -1.74 -9.00 -16.14
N ARG A 136 -0.91 -8.59 -15.18
CA ARG A 136 -1.16 -7.42 -14.34
C ARG A 136 -1.09 -6.12 -15.12
N PHE A 137 -0.15 -6.00 -16.05
CA PHE A 137 -0.01 -4.85 -16.92
C PHE A 137 -1.22 -4.73 -17.85
N LYS A 138 -1.63 -5.84 -18.49
CA LYS A 138 -2.87 -5.89 -19.29
C LYS A 138 -4.10 -5.49 -18.48
N ALA A 139 -4.25 -6.01 -17.26
CA ALA A 139 -5.33 -5.61 -16.37
C ALA A 139 -5.22 -4.13 -15.94
N GLY A 140 -4.00 -3.62 -15.80
CA GLY A 140 -3.70 -2.21 -15.55
C GLY A 140 -4.09 -1.31 -16.71
N LEU A 141 -3.88 -1.75 -17.96
CA LEU A 141 -4.33 -1.03 -19.16
C LEU A 141 -5.85 -0.87 -19.13
N VAL A 142 -6.59 -1.96 -18.92
CA VAL A 142 -8.05 -1.91 -18.78
C VAL A 142 -8.46 -0.93 -17.68
N ARG A 143 -7.92 -1.09 -16.46
CA ARG A 143 -8.23 -0.20 -15.33
C ARG A 143 -7.91 1.27 -15.60
N SER A 144 -6.81 1.54 -16.30
CA SER A 144 -6.34 2.91 -16.52
C SER A 144 -7.41 3.78 -17.18
N GLY A 145 -8.25 3.22 -18.05
CA GLY A 145 -9.34 3.92 -18.71
C GLY A 145 -10.24 4.73 -17.76
N GLN A 146 -10.42 4.28 -16.51
CA GLN A 146 -11.21 4.98 -15.50
C GLN A 146 -10.67 6.37 -15.15
N TRP A 147 -9.35 6.60 -15.28
CA TRP A 147 -8.68 7.80 -14.76
C TRP A 147 -7.72 8.49 -15.73
N ARG A 148 -7.45 7.92 -16.91
CA ARG A 148 -6.48 8.49 -17.88
C ARG A 148 -6.74 9.97 -18.18
N ASP A 149 -7.99 10.35 -18.43
CA ASP A 149 -8.34 11.73 -18.77
C ASP A 149 -8.14 12.68 -17.59
N HIS A 150 -8.45 12.23 -16.37
CA HIS A 150 -8.19 13.00 -15.16
C HIS A 150 -6.68 13.17 -14.92
N ILE A 151 -5.90 12.09 -15.09
CA ILE A 151 -4.44 12.14 -14.93
C ILE A 151 -3.82 13.10 -15.95
N ARG A 152 -4.23 13.05 -17.22
CA ARG A 152 -3.74 13.98 -18.25
C ARG A 152 -4.03 15.43 -17.88
N LYS A 153 -5.26 15.74 -17.46
CA LYS A 153 -5.66 17.09 -17.01
C LYS A 153 -4.83 17.55 -15.81
N ALA A 154 -4.70 16.71 -14.80
CA ALA A 154 -3.90 17.03 -13.62
C ALA A 154 -2.42 17.25 -13.95
N LEU A 155 -1.81 16.45 -14.83
CA LEU A 155 -0.44 16.68 -15.28
C LEU A 155 -0.29 18.01 -16.02
N ALA A 156 -1.22 18.32 -16.93
CA ALA A 156 -1.23 19.59 -17.67
C ALA A 156 -1.40 20.80 -16.75
N GLU A 157 -2.31 20.76 -15.77
CA GLU A 157 -2.50 21.80 -14.75
C GLU A 157 -1.24 22.08 -13.93
N HIS A 158 -0.41 21.05 -13.71
CA HIS A 158 0.87 21.19 -13.00
C HIS A 158 2.05 21.51 -13.92
N GLY A 159 1.82 21.59 -15.24
CA GLY A 159 2.85 21.84 -16.25
C GLY A 159 3.84 20.68 -16.40
N LEU A 160 3.35 19.44 -16.29
CA LEU A 160 4.16 18.22 -16.34
C LEU A 160 3.96 17.47 -17.66
N PRO A 161 4.97 16.71 -18.13
CA PRO A 161 4.85 15.89 -19.34
C PRO A 161 3.75 14.83 -19.21
N GLU A 162 2.93 14.69 -20.25
CA GLU A 162 1.83 13.72 -20.29
C GLU A 162 2.32 12.27 -20.11
N GLN A 163 3.52 11.95 -20.57
CA GLN A 163 4.10 10.61 -20.49
C GLN A 163 4.18 10.07 -19.06
N LEU A 164 4.21 10.93 -18.05
CA LEU A 164 4.17 10.53 -16.64
C LEU A 164 2.88 9.79 -16.26
N MET A 165 1.82 9.88 -17.08
CA MET A 165 0.55 9.21 -16.83
C MET A 165 0.68 7.69 -16.73
N VAL A 166 1.74 7.09 -17.28
CA VAL A 166 1.95 5.63 -17.27
C VAL A 166 2.60 5.13 -15.97
N LEU A 167 3.07 6.03 -15.10
CA LEU A 167 3.77 5.66 -13.88
C LEU A 167 2.97 4.72 -12.96
N PRO A 168 1.62 4.83 -12.83
CA PRO A 168 0.84 3.87 -12.07
C PRO A 168 0.93 2.41 -12.58
N HIS A 169 1.35 2.16 -13.83
CA HIS A 169 1.64 0.80 -14.30
C HIS A 169 2.80 0.16 -13.52
N VAL A 170 3.86 0.93 -13.31
CA VAL A 170 5.08 0.52 -12.58
C VAL A 170 4.79 0.33 -11.10
N GLU A 171 3.93 1.19 -10.53
CA GLU A 171 3.62 1.22 -9.10
C GLU A 171 2.59 0.16 -8.67
N SER A 172 1.34 0.26 -9.13
CA SER A 172 0.24 -0.61 -8.68
C SER A 172 -0.55 -1.26 -9.80
N SER A 173 -0.11 -1.08 -11.04
CA SER A 173 -0.89 -1.40 -12.24
C SER A 173 -2.27 -0.72 -12.19
N PHE A 174 -2.34 0.57 -11.85
CA PHE A 174 -3.59 1.33 -11.72
C PHE A 174 -4.58 0.76 -10.69
N ASN A 175 -4.11 0.06 -9.66
CA ASN A 175 -4.99 -0.38 -8.56
C ASN A 175 -5.02 0.67 -7.44
N PRO A 176 -6.16 1.33 -7.17
CA PRO A 176 -6.25 2.37 -6.15
C PRO A 176 -6.44 1.84 -4.73
N SER A 177 -6.77 0.56 -4.55
CA SER A 177 -7.12 0.01 -3.23
C SER A 177 -6.01 -0.82 -2.60
N VAL A 178 -4.81 -0.83 -3.19
CA VAL A 178 -3.72 -1.72 -2.78
C VAL A 178 -2.81 -1.08 -1.73
N TYR A 179 -2.41 -1.89 -0.76
CA TYR A 179 -1.34 -1.60 0.20
C TYR A 179 -0.16 -2.55 -0.06
N SER A 180 1.04 -1.99 -0.11
CA SER A 180 2.27 -2.79 -0.13
C SER A 180 2.61 -3.35 1.25
N ARG A 181 3.51 -4.33 1.29
CA ARG A 181 4.06 -4.90 2.53
C ARG A 181 4.73 -3.86 3.44
N VAL A 182 5.20 -2.76 2.86
CA VAL A 182 5.86 -1.64 3.57
C VAL A 182 4.98 -0.40 3.68
N ALA A 183 3.66 -0.57 3.53
CA ALA A 183 2.61 0.45 3.73
C ALA A 183 2.53 1.59 2.69
N ALA A 184 3.22 1.49 1.55
CA ALA A 184 2.86 2.28 0.36
C ALA A 184 1.41 1.96 -0.03
N ALA A 185 0.61 2.96 -0.40
CA ALA A 185 -0.82 2.76 -0.68
C ALA A 185 -1.28 3.47 -1.95
N GLY A 186 -2.31 2.92 -2.57
CA GLY A 186 -3.06 3.56 -3.63
C GLY A 186 -2.48 3.40 -5.03
N MET A 187 -3.11 4.08 -5.99
CA MET A 187 -2.73 4.01 -7.42
C MET A 187 -1.28 4.46 -7.65
N TRP A 188 -0.83 5.44 -6.87
CA TRP A 188 0.48 6.06 -6.97
C TRP A 188 1.49 5.55 -5.93
N GLN A 189 1.12 4.53 -5.13
CA GLN A 189 1.97 3.89 -4.11
C GLN A 189 2.71 4.88 -3.19
N PHE A 190 1.98 5.83 -2.61
CA PHE A 190 2.59 6.78 -1.68
C PHE A 190 2.93 6.14 -0.33
N MET A 191 4.16 6.39 0.14
CA MET A 191 4.53 6.13 1.54
C MET A 191 3.78 7.08 2.48
N PRO A 192 3.36 6.65 3.68
CA PRO A 192 2.55 7.48 4.58
C PRO A 192 3.19 8.83 4.94
N ALA A 193 4.51 8.85 5.17
CA ALA A 193 5.23 10.07 5.54
C ALA A 193 5.26 11.09 4.40
N THR A 194 5.45 10.63 3.17
CA THR A 194 5.44 11.48 1.98
C THR A 194 4.03 11.98 1.69
N ALA A 195 3.02 11.09 1.77
CA ALA A 195 1.63 11.47 1.51
C ALA A 195 1.14 12.61 2.40
N ARG A 196 1.46 12.59 3.70
CA ARG A 196 1.05 13.65 4.64
C ARG A 196 1.55 15.05 4.30
N GLN A 197 2.49 15.20 3.36
CA GLN A 197 2.93 16.50 2.86
C GLN A 197 2.00 17.06 1.77
N TYR A 198 1.15 16.22 1.17
CA TYR A 198 0.35 16.56 -0.01
C TYR A 198 -1.13 16.25 0.12
N MET A 199 -1.50 15.34 1.03
CA MET A 199 -2.86 14.82 1.21
C MET A 199 -3.08 14.34 2.64
N GLN A 200 -4.33 14.18 3.05
CA GLN A 200 -4.72 13.71 4.37
C GLN A 200 -4.55 12.19 4.49
N VAL A 201 -3.83 11.78 5.54
CA VAL A 201 -3.65 10.37 5.92
C VAL A 201 -3.70 10.27 7.44
N ASP A 202 -4.84 9.80 7.94
CA ASP A 202 -5.11 9.56 9.35
C ASP A 202 -5.98 8.30 9.54
N HIS A 203 -6.62 8.17 10.70
CA HIS A 203 -7.40 6.99 11.07
C HIS A 203 -8.84 7.00 10.50
N LEU A 204 -9.32 8.15 10.02
CA LEU A 204 -10.62 8.30 9.38
C LEU A 204 -10.50 8.23 7.87
N MET A 205 -9.40 8.74 7.33
CA MET A 205 -9.22 8.93 5.90
C MET A 205 -7.79 8.65 5.45
N ASP A 206 -7.66 7.94 4.33
CA ASP A 206 -6.43 7.73 3.60
C ASP A 206 -6.60 8.15 2.13
N GLU A 207 -6.36 9.44 1.84
CA GLU A 207 -6.55 10.01 0.50
C GLU A 207 -5.60 9.43 -0.56
N ARG A 208 -4.61 8.62 -0.15
CA ARG A 208 -3.80 7.83 -1.09
C ARG A 208 -4.66 6.86 -1.89
N LEU A 209 -5.76 6.38 -1.30
CA LEU A 209 -6.70 5.46 -1.95
C LEU A 209 -7.65 6.16 -2.93
N ASP A 210 -7.72 7.50 -2.91
CA ASP A 210 -8.53 8.26 -3.87
C ASP A 210 -7.73 8.56 -5.13
N PRO A 211 -8.10 8.00 -6.30
CA PRO A 211 -7.36 8.20 -7.54
C PRO A 211 -7.27 9.66 -7.97
N TYR A 212 -8.24 10.50 -7.62
CA TYR A 212 -8.31 11.88 -8.07
C TYR A 212 -7.41 12.76 -7.21
N ILE A 213 -7.52 12.63 -5.88
CA ILE A 213 -6.70 13.39 -4.92
C ILE A 213 -5.23 12.96 -5.02
N SER A 214 -4.97 11.65 -4.99
CA SER A 214 -3.60 11.12 -5.07
C SER A 214 -2.90 11.45 -6.38
N THR A 215 -3.64 11.66 -7.48
CA THR A 215 -3.07 12.11 -8.77
C THR A 215 -2.52 13.53 -8.69
N HIS A 216 -3.27 14.49 -8.12
CA HIS A 216 -2.72 15.85 -7.95
C HIS A 216 -1.56 15.87 -6.95
N ALA A 217 -1.59 15.01 -5.93
CA ALA A 217 -0.44 14.85 -5.03
C ALA A 217 0.78 14.26 -5.74
N ALA A 218 0.60 13.27 -6.62
CA ALA A 218 1.67 12.69 -7.43
C ALA A 218 2.28 13.73 -8.37
N ALA A 219 1.45 14.54 -9.03
CA ALA A 219 1.91 15.64 -9.85
C ALA A 219 2.78 16.63 -9.04
N LYS A 220 2.32 17.06 -7.86
CA LYS A 220 3.10 17.95 -6.97
C LYS A 220 4.43 17.33 -6.54
N LEU A 221 4.44 16.04 -6.18
CA LEU A 221 5.65 15.32 -5.79
C LEU A 221 6.64 15.21 -6.96
N LEU A 222 6.17 14.82 -8.15
CA LEU A 222 7.01 14.70 -9.36
C LEU A 222 7.60 16.05 -9.76
N LYS A 223 6.80 17.12 -9.70
CA LYS A 223 7.26 18.50 -9.93
C LYS A 223 8.35 18.89 -8.93
N ASN A 224 8.18 18.57 -7.66
CA ASN A 224 9.19 18.85 -6.63
C ASN A 224 10.47 18.02 -6.85
N ASN A 225 10.33 16.74 -7.18
CA ASN A 225 11.48 15.89 -7.52
C ASN A 225 12.26 16.48 -8.69
N TYR A 226 11.58 16.90 -9.77
CA TYR A 226 12.23 17.55 -10.90
C TYR A 226 12.94 18.85 -10.51
N ARG A 227 12.33 19.69 -9.67
CA ARG A 227 13.00 20.90 -9.15
C ARG A 227 14.30 20.59 -8.40
N ILE A 228 14.32 19.49 -7.64
CA ILE A 228 15.47 19.10 -6.83
C ILE A 228 16.57 18.41 -7.66
N THR A 229 16.20 17.53 -8.58
CA THR A 229 17.16 16.72 -9.34
C THR A 229 17.58 17.39 -10.66
N GLY A 230 16.72 18.21 -11.23
CA GLY A 230 16.93 18.98 -12.46
C GLY A 230 16.77 18.20 -13.76
N THR A 231 16.46 16.89 -13.72
CA THR A 231 16.17 16.08 -14.92
C THR A 231 15.06 15.08 -14.63
N TRP A 232 14.24 14.76 -15.64
CA TRP A 232 13.16 13.77 -15.51
C TRP A 232 13.63 12.36 -15.19
N PRO A 233 14.71 11.82 -15.80
CA PRO A 233 15.22 10.52 -15.41
C PRO A 233 15.53 10.42 -13.91
N LEU A 234 16.20 11.44 -13.36
CA LEU A 234 16.49 11.48 -11.93
C LEU A 234 15.26 11.76 -11.07
N ALA A 235 14.32 12.58 -11.54
CA ALA A 235 13.07 12.88 -10.83
C ALA A 235 12.18 11.65 -10.68
N LEU A 236 12.10 10.82 -11.73
CA LEU A 236 11.41 9.53 -11.70
C LEU A 236 12.12 8.56 -10.77
N THR A 237 13.44 8.40 -10.90
CA THR A 237 14.18 7.55 -9.95
C THR A 237 14.04 8.02 -8.50
N ALA A 238 13.98 9.34 -8.28
CA ALA A 238 13.72 9.97 -6.97
C ALA A 238 12.31 9.71 -6.44
N TYR A 239 11.33 9.40 -7.29
CA TYR A 239 10.00 9.01 -6.85
C TYR A 239 10.06 7.72 -6.00
N ASN A 240 10.85 6.74 -6.45
CA ASN A 240 11.09 5.50 -5.73
C ASN A 240 12.14 5.62 -4.62
N HIS A 241 13.25 6.31 -4.89
CA HIS A 241 14.43 6.33 -4.02
C HIS A 241 14.46 7.50 -3.02
N GLY A 242 13.65 8.53 -3.26
CA GLY A 242 13.70 9.82 -2.57
C GLY A 242 14.67 10.81 -3.21
N ALA A 243 14.22 12.06 -3.38
CA ALA A 243 14.98 13.11 -4.05
C ALA A 243 16.34 13.40 -3.40
N GLY A 244 16.40 13.48 -2.07
CA GLY A 244 17.67 13.71 -1.36
C GLY A 244 18.71 12.59 -1.59
N GLY A 245 18.26 11.34 -1.73
CA GLY A 245 19.15 10.22 -2.04
C GLY A 245 19.74 10.34 -3.45
N ILE A 246 18.90 10.63 -4.43
CA ILE A 246 19.33 10.80 -5.82
C ILE A 246 20.22 12.03 -6.00
N SER A 247 19.89 13.16 -5.37
CA SER A 247 20.75 14.36 -5.44
C SER A 247 22.12 14.12 -4.81
N ARG A 248 22.21 13.40 -3.69
CA ARG A 248 23.51 13.02 -3.11
C ARG A 248 24.30 12.09 -4.04
N GLY A 249 23.64 11.11 -4.65
CA GLY A 249 24.28 10.21 -5.62
C GLY A 249 24.81 10.95 -6.84
N ALA A 250 24.01 11.86 -7.40
CA ALA A 250 24.40 12.70 -8.54
C ALA A 250 25.58 13.63 -8.18
N ALA A 251 25.54 14.26 -7.01
CA ALA A 251 26.61 15.12 -6.52
C ALA A 251 27.92 14.33 -6.29
N ALA A 252 27.85 13.15 -5.66
CA ALA A 252 29.01 12.29 -5.42
C ALA A 252 29.67 11.81 -6.73
N MET A 253 28.89 11.63 -7.79
CA MET A 253 29.38 11.21 -9.11
C MET A 253 29.74 12.39 -10.03
N GLY A 254 29.45 13.63 -9.62
CA GLY A 254 29.66 14.84 -10.44
C GLY A 254 28.86 14.87 -11.74
N THR A 255 27.74 14.15 -11.83
CA THR A 255 26.95 14.03 -13.08
C THR A 255 25.46 13.90 -12.81
N LYS A 256 24.63 14.31 -13.78
CA LYS A 256 23.19 14.05 -13.81
C LYS A 256 22.79 13.01 -14.85
N ASP A 257 23.77 12.41 -15.52
CA ASP A 257 23.53 11.34 -16.49
C ASP A 257 23.01 10.08 -15.80
N ILE A 258 21.79 9.69 -16.14
CA ILE A 258 21.12 8.55 -15.52
C ILE A 258 21.87 7.25 -15.81
N ALA A 259 22.38 7.06 -17.03
CA ALA A 259 23.08 5.84 -17.42
C ALA A 259 24.34 5.65 -16.56
N THR A 260 25.14 6.71 -16.40
CA THR A 260 26.31 6.72 -15.54
C THR A 260 25.95 6.44 -14.09
N ILE A 261 24.92 7.09 -13.54
CA ILE A 261 24.51 6.90 -12.14
C ILE A 261 24.07 5.45 -11.89
N VAL A 262 23.17 4.89 -12.71
CA VAL A 262 22.67 3.53 -12.48
C VAL A 262 23.75 2.47 -12.69
N ARG A 263 24.71 2.69 -13.60
CA ARG A 263 25.80 1.75 -13.86
C ARG A 263 26.94 1.85 -12.84
N LYS A 264 27.28 3.04 -12.35
CA LYS A 264 28.51 3.26 -11.55
C LYS A 264 28.28 3.58 -10.08
N TYR A 265 27.16 4.21 -9.70
CA TYR A 265 26.93 4.56 -8.30
C TYR A 265 26.64 3.31 -7.45
N ARG A 266 27.27 3.21 -6.27
CA ARG A 266 27.17 2.06 -5.34
C ARG A 266 26.81 2.53 -3.93
N GLY A 267 25.73 3.30 -3.80
CA GLY A 267 25.19 3.69 -2.51
C GLY A 267 24.50 2.51 -1.79
N PRO A 268 24.54 2.45 -0.45
CA PRO A 268 23.98 1.33 0.32
C PRO A 268 22.47 1.15 0.15
N SER A 269 21.74 2.25 -0.07
CA SER A 269 20.29 2.22 -0.35
C SER A 269 19.97 2.16 -1.85
N PHE A 270 20.95 2.30 -2.75
CA PHE A 270 20.74 2.38 -4.20
C PHE A 270 20.75 0.99 -4.84
N GLY A 271 19.79 0.19 -4.40
CA GLY A 271 19.61 -1.21 -4.79
C GLY A 271 18.97 -1.40 -6.17
N PHE A 272 18.65 -2.66 -6.48
CA PHE A 272 18.09 -3.08 -7.76
C PHE A 272 16.84 -2.27 -8.19
N ALA A 273 15.88 -2.08 -7.29
CA ALA A 273 14.64 -1.37 -7.59
C ALA A 273 14.91 0.08 -8.02
N SER A 274 15.71 0.82 -7.25
CA SER A 274 16.03 2.21 -7.57
C SER A 274 16.85 2.33 -8.86
N ARG A 275 17.82 1.45 -9.10
CA ARG A 275 18.59 1.45 -10.36
C ARG A 275 17.73 1.20 -11.60
N ASN A 276 16.69 0.38 -11.45
CA ASN A 276 15.85 -0.04 -12.57
C ASN A 276 14.59 0.80 -12.77
N PHE A 277 14.28 1.73 -11.87
CA PHE A 277 13.01 2.44 -11.90
C PHE A 277 12.80 3.26 -13.18
N TYR A 278 13.85 3.90 -13.69
CA TYR A 278 13.75 4.68 -14.93
C TYR A 278 13.53 3.79 -16.16
N VAL A 279 14.28 2.69 -16.28
CA VAL A 279 14.14 1.75 -17.40
C VAL A 279 12.81 0.97 -17.35
N SER A 280 12.28 0.69 -16.16
CA SER A 280 10.93 0.13 -16.02
C SER A 280 9.85 1.14 -16.42
N PHE A 281 10.01 2.43 -16.12
CA PHE A 281 9.12 3.47 -16.63
C PHE A 281 9.17 3.57 -18.16
N LEU A 282 10.36 3.58 -18.77
CA LEU A 282 10.50 3.61 -20.23
C LEU A 282 9.84 2.38 -20.89
N ALA A 283 9.98 1.20 -20.28
CA ALA A 283 9.32 -0.01 -20.74
C ALA A 283 7.79 0.08 -20.62
N ALA A 284 7.27 0.58 -19.49
CA ALA A 284 5.84 0.80 -19.32
C ALA A 284 5.28 1.79 -20.35
N LEU A 285 6.01 2.86 -20.65
CA LEU A 285 5.66 3.83 -21.68
C LEU A 285 5.60 3.18 -23.08
N GLU A 286 6.56 2.32 -23.41
CA GLU A 286 6.59 1.58 -24.67
C GLU A 286 5.40 0.63 -24.79
N VAL A 287 5.12 -0.15 -23.75
CA VAL A 287 4.05 -1.15 -23.76
C VAL A 287 2.66 -0.48 -23.75
N ASP A 288 2.46 0.61 -23.00
CA ASP A 288 1.20 1.37 -23.00
C ASP A 288 0.89 1.98 -24.37
N ARG A 289 1.88 2.63 -25.00
CA ARG A 289 1.72 3.24 -26.32
C ARG A 289 1.47 2.23 -27.44
N ASN A 290 2.01 1.03 -27.30
CA ASN A 290 1.90 -0.03 -28.30
C ASN A 290 1.08 -1.22 -27.76
N ALA A 291 0.07 -0.97 -26.92
CA ALA A 291 -0.70 -2.02 -26.27
C ALA A 291 -1.27 -3.06 -27.26
N SER A 292 -1.71 -2.61 -28.44
CA SER A 292 -2.22 -3.48 -29.51
C SER A 292 -1.20 -4.48 -30.02
N LYS A 293 0.07 -4.07 -30.15
CA LYS A 293 1.18 -4.93 -30.55
C LYS A 293 1.44 -6.04 -29.54
N TYR A 294 1.31 -5.74 -28.24
CA TYR A 294 1.67 -6.66 -27.17
C TYR A 294 0.52 -7.54 -26.67
N PHE A 295 -0.72 -7.03 -26.72
CA PHE A 295 -1.89 -7.68 -26.10
C PHE A 295 -3.09 -7.84 -27.04
N GLY A 296 -2.98 -7.41 -28.30
CA GLY A 296 -4.13 -7.26 -29.18
C GLY A 296 -5.04 -6.09 -28.77
N GLN A 297 -6.27 -6.06 -29.26
CA GLN A 297 -7.23 -5.03 -28.83
C GLN A 297 -7.52 -5.16 -27.32
N VAL A 298 -7.30 -4.07 -26.59
CA VAL A 298 -7.60 -3.96 -25.16
C VAL A 298 -8.68 -2.90 -24.98
N ALA A 299 -9.86 -3.33 -24.55
CA ALA A 299 -10.93 -2.41 -24.18
C ALA A 299 -10.58 -1.74 -22.85
N LEU A 300 -10.40 -0.42 -22.88
CA LEU A 300 -10.22 0.36 -21.66
C LEU A 300 -11.55 0.45 -20.90
N ALA A 301 -11.49 0.44 -19.58
CA ALA A 301 -12.67 0.68 -18.75
C ALA A 301 -13.16 2.12 -18.93
N SER A 302 -14.47 2.33 -18.90
CA SER A 302 -15.07 3.67 -18.97
C SER A 302 -14.72 4.51 -17.74
N PRO A 303 -14.59 5.84 -17.88
CA PRO A 303 -14.51 6.76 -16.75
C PRO A 303 -15.64 6.53 -15.74
N ILE A 304 -15.32 6.68 -14.46
CA ILE A 304 -16.32 6.56 -13.39
C ILE A 304 -17.23 7.80 -13.47
N ASP A 305 -18.54 7.55 -13.63
CA ASP A 305 -19.52 8.64 -13.70
C ASP A 305 -20.09 8.98 -12.31
N TYR A 306 -19.80 10.18 -11.82
CA TYR A 306 -20.22 10.62 -10.50
C TYR A 306 -20.51 12.13 -10.46
N ASP A 307 -21.40 12.52 -9.55
CA ASP A 307 -21.50 13.90 -9.08
C ASP A 307 -20.78 14.05 -7.73
N ARG A 308 -20.40 15.28 -7.39
CA ARG A 308 -19.69 15.56 -6.13
C ARG A 308 -20.26 16.76 -5.40
N VAL A 309 -20.28 16.69 -4.07
CA VAL A 309 -20.65 17.81 -3.20
C VAL A 309 -19.76 17.88 -1.98
N THR A 310 -19.35 19.09 -1.60
CA THR A 310 -18.66 19.33 -0.32
C THR A 310 -19.70 19.39 0.80
N LEU A 311 -19.60 18.46 1.75
CA LEU A 311 -20.51 18.38 2.88
C LEU A 311 -20.36 19.59 3.82
N GLN A 312 -21.49 20.17 4.23
CA GLN A 312 -21.51 21.30 5.17
C GLN A 312 -21.64 20.85 6.64
N ASP A 313 -22.06 19.60 6.84
CA ASP A 313 -22.30 18.97 8.13
C ASP A 313 -21.64 17.60 8.18
N TYR A 314 -21.46 17.05 9.39
CA TYR A 314 -21.10 15.65 9.58
C TYR A 314 -22.32 14.76 9.36
N ILE A 315 -22.17 13.65 8.64
CA ILE A 315 -23.28 12.75 8.31
C ILE A 315 -22.84 11.30 8.52
N HIS A 316 -23.69 10.45 9.11
CA HIS A 316 -23.43 9.01 9.17
C HIS A 316 -23.67 8.36 7.80
N ALA A 317 -22.83 7.37 7.44
CA ALA A 317 -22.92 6.71 6.14
C ALA A 317 -24.25 5.98 5.91
N ALA A 318 -24.80 5.31 6.93
CA ALA A 318 -26.05 4.56 6.79
C ALA A 318 -27.28 5.47 6.56
N PRO A 319 -27.52 6.53 7.37
CA PRO A 319 -28.57 7.52 7.08
C PRO A 319 -28.41 8.22 5.73
N LEU A 320 -27.17 8.51 5.32
CA LEU A 320 -26.90 9.07 3.99
C LEU A 320 -27.31 8.09 2.88
N ALA A 321 -26.92 6.81 3.01
CA ALA A 321 -27.28 5.77 2.04
C ALA A 321 -28.80 5.64 1.92
N GLN A 322 -29.50 5.60 3.05
CA GLN A 322 -30.96 5.56 3.10
C GLN A 322 -31.61 6.78 2.43
N ALA A 323 -31.16 7.99 2.78
CA ALA A 323 -31.67 9.23 2.19
C ALA A 323 -31.44 9.28 0.68
N MET A 324 -30.37 8.63 0.21
CA MET A 324 -30.00 8.57 -1.20
C MET A 324 -30.54 7.33 -1.93
N ASN A 325 -31.35 6.51 -1.26
CA ASN A 325 -31.90 5.27 -1.80
C ASN A 325 -30.81 4.38 -2.43
N THR A 326 -29.70 4.21 -1.71
CA THR A 326 -28.56 3.36 -2.08
C THR A 326 -28.09 2.55 -0.87
N ASP A 327 -27.04 1.75 -1.04
CA ASP A 327 -26.38 1.04 0.04
C ASP A 327 -25.03 1.69 0.44
N VAL A 328 -24.56 1.35 1.63
CA VAL A 328 -23.28 1.85 2.16
C VAL A 328 -22.10 1.35 1.31
N ALA A 329 -22.22 0.17 0.69
CA ALA A 329 -21.18 -0.40 -0.16
C ALA A 329 -20.93 0.46 -1.41
N THR A 330 -21.99 0.98 -2.01
CA THR A 330 -21.96 1.89 -3.16
C THR A 330 -21.31 3.21 -2.75
N LEU A 331 -21.71 3.81 -1.62
CA LEU A 331 -21.03 5.01 -1.11
C LEU A 331 -19.53 4.76 -0.89
N ARG A 332 -19.17 3.61 -0.31
CA ARG A 332 -17.77 3.21 -0.07
C ARG A 332 -16.97 3.06 -1.35
N LEU A 333 -17.56 2.45 -2.38
CA LEU A 333 -16.92 2.26 -3.69
C LEU A 333 -16.52 3.60 -4.32
N TYR A 334 -17.38 4.62 -4.22
CA TYR A 334 -17.14 5.94 -4.81
C TYR A 334 -16.26 6.84 -3.94
N ASN A 335 -16.09 6.53 -2.65
CA ASN A 335 -15.34 7.33 -1.69
C ASN A 335 -14.23 6.51 -1.01
N PRO A 336 -13.27 5.95 -1.77
CA PRO A 336 -12.28 5.00 -1.26
C PRO A 336 -11.30 5.60 -0.23
N ALA A 337 -11.23 6.93 -0.11
CA ALA A 337 -10.43 7.59 0.92
C ALA A 337 -10.94 7.31 2.34
N LEU A 338 -12.26 7.20 2.53
CA LEU A 338 -12.83 7.02 3.87
C LEU A 338 -12.58 5.59 4.35
N LEU A 339 -12.13 5.47 5.61
CA LEU A 339 -11.76 4.20 6.21
C LEU A 339 -12.91 3.57 6.99
N ASP A 340 -12.71 2.32 7.44
CA ASP A 340 -13.73 1.51 8.12
C ASP A 340 -14.47 2.22 9.26
N PRO A 341 -13.84 3.05 10.12
CA PRO A 341 -14.59 3.74 11.18
C PRO A 341 -15.76 4.59 10.67
N VAL A 342 -15.67 5.14 9.45
CA VAL A 342 -16.77 5.90 8.84
C VAL A 342 -17.88 4.97 8.35
N TRP A 343 -17.50 3.84 7.74
CA TRP A 343 -18.44 2.90 7.13
C TRP A 343 -19.16 2.03 8.15
N THR A 344 -18.56 1.78 9.32
CA THR A 344 -19.18 1.05 10.43
C THR A 344 -20.05 1.94 11.33
N GLY A 345 -20.09 3.25 11.09
CA GLY A 345 -20.84 4.21 11.88
C GLY A 345 -20.18 4.62 13.21
N GLU A 346 -18.96 4.17 13.47
CA GLU A 346 -18.15 4.62 14.60
C GLU A 346 -17.83 6.12 14.51
N LYS A 347 -17.64 6.59 13.28
CA LYS A 347 -17.37 7.98 12.92
C LYS A 347 -18.31 8.42 11.82
N ARG A 348 -18.52 9.72 11.73
CA ARG A 348 -19.29 10.37 10.68
C ARG A 348 -18.38 10.72 9.51
N ILE A 349 -18.96 10.75 8.31
CA ILE A 349 -18.31 11.35 7.15
C ILE A 349 -17.98 12.82 7.51
N PRO A 350 -16.73 13.27 7.36
CA PRO A 350 -16.34 14.59 7.82
C PRO A 350 -17.07 15.72 7.10
N LYS A 351 -17.41 16.78 7.84
CA LYS A 351 -17.69 18.09 7.26
C LYS A 351 -16.51 18.53 6.38
N GLY A 352 -16.80 19.15 5.23
CA GLY A 352 -15.80 19.57 4.25
C GLY A 352 -15.34 18.46 3.30
N PHE A 353 -15.71 17.19 3.55
CA PHE A 353 -15.39 16.10 2.63
C PHE A 353 -16.14 16.27 1.31
N ALA A 354 -15.44 16.10 0.20
CA ALA A 354 -16.01 16.09 -1.15
C ALA A 354 -16.62 14.72 -1.46
N LEU A 355 -17.85 14.51 -1.00
CA LEU A 355 -18.60 13.28 -1.21
C LEU A 355 -18.87 13.08 -2.70
N LYS A 356 -18.51 11.90 -3.22
CA LYS A 356 -18.80 11.45 -4.57
C LYS A 356 -19.97 10.48 -4.57
N PHE A 357 -20.86 10.58 -5.55
CA PHE A 357 -22.04 9.72 -5.68
C PHE A 357 -22.29 9.36 -7.15
N PRO A 358 -22.66 8.10 -7.49
CA PRO A 358 -22.96 7.72 -8.86
C PRO A 358 -24.05 8.58 -9.48
N ARG A 359 -23.78 9.22 -10.62
CA ARG A 359 -24.77 10.12 -11.24
C ARG A 359 -26.04 9.39 -11.65
N SER A 360 -25.92 8.12 -12.06
CA SER A 360 -27.06 7.25 -12.40
C SER A 360 -28.02 6.99 -11.24
N GLY A 361 -27.58 7.17 -9.99
CA GLY A 361 -28.43 7.02 -8.80
C GLY A 361 -29.15 8.29 -8.38
N LEU A 362 -28.89 9.44 -9.03
CA LEU A 362 -29.45 10.73 -8.63
C LEU A 362 -30.81 10.98 -9.28
N LYS A 363 -31.81 11.29 -8.45
CA LYS A 363 -33.14 11.77 -8.89
C LYS A 363 -33.23 13.31 -8.94
N GLN A 364 -32.28 13.98 -8.32
CA GLN A 364 -32.15 15.44 -8.22
C GLN A 364 -30.66 15.79 -8.01
N PRO A 365 -30.23 17.05 -8.16
CA PRO A 365 -28.85 17.44 -7.90
C PRO A 365 -28.36 16.97 -6.52
N LEU A 366 -27.14 16.42 -6.46
CA LEU A 366 -26.61 15.81 -5.23
C LEU A 366 -26.64 16.78 -4.04
N ALA A 367 -26.28 18.05 -4.27
CA ALA A 367 -26.33 19.08 -3.24
C ALA A 367 -27.74 19.29 -2.66
N GLN A 368 -28.77 19.26 -3.50
CA GLN A 368 -30.16 19.37 -3.04
C GLN A 368 -30.57 18.14 -2.24
N ALA A 369 -30.19 16.93 -2.68
CA ALA A 369 -30.49 15.70 -1.95
C ALA A 369 -29.87 15.69 -0.54
N ILE A 370 -28.63 16.14 -0.40
CA ILE A 370 -27.99 16.29 0.93
C ILE A 370 -28.70 17.36 1.77
N ALA A 371 -29.07 18.50 1.18
CA ALA A 371 -29.74 19.59 1.90
C ALA A 371 -31.13 19.19 2.42
N SER A 372 -31.85 18.32 1.69
CA SER A 372 -33.16 17.78 2.06
C SER A 372 -33.12 16.73 3.16
N MET A 373 -31.93 16.28 3.60
CA MET A 373 -31.83 15.34 4.72
C MET A 373 -32.39 15.96 6.02
N PRO A 374 -33.11 15.16 6.85
CA PRO A 374 -33.59 15.62 8.14
C PRO A 374 -32.47 16.24 8.99
N SER A 375 -32.75 17.34 9.68
CA SER A 375 -31.76 18.01 10.53
C SER A 375 -31.18 17.08 11.60
N GLY A 376 -31.98 16.14 12.14
CA GLY A 376 -31.53 15.12 13.10
C GLY A 376 -30.53 14.09 12.54
N GLN A 377 -30.28 14.09 11.23
CA GLN A 377 -29.30 13.24 10.55
C GLN A 377 -28.06 14.01 10.07
N ARG A 378 -28.01 15.32 10.36
CA ARG A 378 -26.89 16.22 10.06
C ARG A 378 -26.34 16.76 11.38
N TYR A 379 -25.04 16.60 11.60
CA TYR A 379 -24.43 16.88 12.89
C TYR A 379 -23.39 17.97 12.77
N ALA A 380 -23.34 18.87 13.76
CA ALA A 380 -22.36 19.95 13.82
C ALA A 380 -20.95 19.46 14.23
N TYR A 381 -20.86 18.30 14.89
CA TYR A 381 -19.63 17.77 15.47
C TYR A 381 -19.38 16.31 15.05
N GLN A 382 -18.10 15.93 15.04
CA GLN A 382 -17.68 14.54 14.88
C GLN A 382 -17.97 13.74 16.17
N GLN A 383 -18.19 12.44 16.03
CA GLN A 383 -18.24 11.56 17.21
C GLN A 383 -16.88 11.60 17.93
N PRO A 384 -16.84 11.85 19.25
CA PRO A 384 -15.59 11.94 19.99
C PRO A 384 -14.82 10.63 19.95
N ASP A 385 -13.50 10.70 20.09
CA ASP A 385 -12.68 9.52 20.28
C ASP A 385 -12.94 8.91 21.65
N VAL A 386 -12.96 7.58 21.70
CA VAL A 386 -13.01 6.85 22.97
C VAL A 386 -11.57 6.55 23.35
N LEU A 387 -11.14 7.06 24.50
CA LEU A 387 -9.74 7.01 24.92
C LEU A 387 -9.57 6.10 26.13
N HIS A 388 -8.52 5.29 26.11
CA HIS A 388 -8.04 4.50 27.23
C HIS A 388 -6.71 5.06 27.71
N ARG A 389 -6.63 5.45 28.98
CA ARG A 389 -5.37 5.87 29.59
C ARG A 389 -4.55 4.65 30.00
N ILE A 390 -3.38 4.49 29.40
CA ILE A 390 -2.51 3.34 29.58
C ILE A 390 -2.00 3.30 31.02
N ALA A 391 -2.30 2.22 31.74
CA ALA A 391 -1.82 2.00 33.10
C ALA A 391 -0.35 1.56 33.14
N ARG A 392 0.31 1.71 34.29
CA ARG A 392 1.68 1.22 34.48
C ARG A 392 1.72 -0.30 34.32
N GLY A 393 2.61 -0.80 33.46
CA GLY A 393 2.75 -2.24 33.16
C GLY A 393 1.69 -2.80 32.20
N GLU A 394 0.78 -1.97 31.69
CA GLU A 394 -0.21 -2.40 30.72
C GLU A 394 0.40 -2.57 29.32
N THR A 395 -0.03 -3.60 28.59
CA THR A 395 0.42 -3.91 27.23
C THR A 395 -0.74 -3.79 26.25
N LEU A 396 -0.47 -3.66 24.95
CA LEU A 396 -1.52 -3.65 23.93
C LEU A 396 -2.40 -4.90 23.99
N SER A 397 -1.84 -6.06 24.31
CA SER A 397 -2.60 -7.30 24.46
C SER A 397 -3.57 -7.25 25.63
N HIS A 398 -3.21 -6.60 26.74
CA HIS A 398 -4.11 -6.37 27.87
C HIS A 398 -5.28 -5.47 27.47
N VAL A 399 -4.97 -4.35 26.81
CA VAL A 399 -5.99 -3.40 26.34
C VAL A 399 -6.90 -4.05 25.30
N ALA A 400 -6.33 -4.77 24.33
CA ALA A 400 -7.07 -5.47 23.29
C ALA A 400 -8.07 -6.47 23.87
N ARG A 401 -7.62 -7.28 24.84
CA ARG A 401 -8.47 -8.26 25.53
C ARG A 401 -9.56 -7.58 26.36
N ARG A 402 -9.21 -6.53 27.12
CA ARG A 402 -10.18 -5.79 27.96
C ARG A 402 -11.34 -5.25 27.11
N TYR A 403 -11.01 -4.76 25.93
CA TYR A 403 -11.96 -4.08 25.05
C TYR A 403 -12.42 -4.94 23.88
N ASN A 404 -12.21 -6.25 23.90
CA ASN A 404 -12.64 -7.18 22.85
C ASN A 404 -12.26 -6.71 21.42
N THR A 405 -11.05 -6.18 21.27
CA THR A 405 -10.46 -5.74 20.00
C THR A 405 -9.17 -6.52 19.75
N SER A 406 -8.52 -6.30 18.60
CA SER A 406 -7.22 -6.90 18.30
C SER A 406 -6.09 -5.90 18.51
N VAL A 407 -4.90 -6.42 18.82
CA VAL A 407 -3.68 -5.61 18.87
C VAL A 407 -3.43 -4.91 17.52
N LYS A 408 -3.70 -5.60 16.41
CA LYS A 408 -3.58 -5.05 15.05
C LYS A 408 -4.47 -3.83 14.86
N GLU A 409 -5.73 -3.91 15.28
CA GLU A 409 -6.70 -2.82 15.19
C GLU A 409 -6.30 -1.64 16.08
N LEU A 410 -5.91 -1.89 17.34
CA LEU A 410 -5.39 -0.84 18.23
C LEU A 410 -4.15 -0.15 17.65
N MET A 411 -3.20 -0.92 17.12
CA MET A 411 -2.00 -0.36 16.50
C MET A 411 -2.35 0.49 15.28
N SER A 412 -3.23 -0.01 14.41
CA SER A 412 -3.69 0.72 13.22
C SER A 412 -4.38 2.03 13.59
N LEU A 413 -5.33 1.99 14.52
CA LEU A 413 -6.11 3.14 14.99
C LEU A 413 -5.22 4.22 15.63
N ASN A 414 -4.14 3.80 16.29
CA ASN A 414 -3.22 4.68 17.00
C ASN A 414 -1.93 5.00 16.23
N GLY A 415 -1.81 4.55 14.98
CA GLY A 415 -0.62 4.76 14.15
C GLY A 415 0.66 4.16 14.75
N LEU A 416 0.54 3.11 15.57
CA LEU A 416 1.66 2.46 16.23
C LEU A 416 2.40 1.54 15.25
N LYS A 417 3.72 1.72 15.15
CA LYS A 417 4.59 0.88 14.31
C LYS A 417 5.01 -0.42 14.99
N ASN A 418 4.91 -0.46 16.31
CA ASN A 418 5.32 -1.58 17.15
C ASN A 418 4.43 -1.64 18.39
N HIS A 419 4.70 -2.62 19.26
CA HIS A 419 3.89 -2.89 20.45
C HIS A 419 4.19 -1.94 21.62
N ASN A 420 5.07 -0.96 21.44
CA ASN A 420 5.54 -0.11 22.53
C ASN A 420 4.49 0.96 22.84
N ILE A 421 3.91 0.85 24.03
CA ILE A 421 3.02 1.85 24.61
C ILE A 421 3.62 2.40 25.91
N ARG A 422 3.30 3.64 26.24
CA ARG A 422 3.85 4.33 27.43
C ARG A 422 2.73 4.61 28.42
N ALA A 423 2.95 4.23 29.67
CA ALA A 423 2.03 4.52 30.76
C ALA A 423 1.73 6.03 30.85
N GLY A 424 0.47 6.35 31.15
CA GLY A 424 -0.05 7.71 31.21
C GLY A 424 -0.40 8.34 29.86
N ARG A 425 -0.05 7.70 28.73
CA ARG A 425 -0.55 8.10 27.41
C ARG A 425 -1.95 7.54 27.16
N GLU A 426 -2.67 8.19 26.27
CA GLU A 426 -3.98 7.75 25.84
C GLU A 426 -3.88 6.92 24.56
N LEU A 427 -4.69 5.88 24.50
CA LEU A 427 -4.86 5.01 23.36
C LEU A 427 -6.32 5.13 22.89
N ARG A 428 -6.53 5.50 21.63
CA ARG A 428 -7.84 5.42 21.00
C ARG A 428 -8.32 3.98 20.98
N LEU A 429 -9.56 3.77 21.36
CA LEU A 429 -10.28 2.51 21.28
C LEU A 429 -11.24 2.55 20.09
N PRO A 430 -11.50 1.41 19.44
CA PRO A 430 -12.58 1.32 18.45
C PRO A 430 -13.93 1.63 19.10
N GLY A 431 -14.75 2.49 18.51
CA GLY A 431 -16.02 2.89 19.11
C GLY A 431 -17.06 1.76 19.24
N ARG A 432 -16.91 0.61 18.56
CA ARG A 432 -17.77 -0.58 18.84
C ARG A 432 -17.65 -1.09 20.28
N VAL A 433 -16.52 -0.81 20.93
CA VAL A 433 -16.25 -1.15 22.32
C VAL A 433 -17.20 -0.43 23.28
N THR A 434 -17.71 0.76 22.91
CA THR A 434 -18.64 1.51 23.77
C THR A 434 -20.06 0.95 23.77
N ALA A 435 -20.53 0.35 22.67
CA ALA A 435 -21.88 -0.21 22.60
C ALA A 435 -22.06 -1.42 23.55
N ASP A 436 -21.04 -2.29 23.61
CA ASP A 436 -21.02 -3.45 24.51
C ASP A 436 -20.75 -3.05 25.97
N ALA A 437 -19.89 -2.05 26.20
CA ALA A 437 -19.61 -1.55 27.54
C ALA A 437 -20.80 -0.78 28.13
N GLN A 438 -21.51 0.04 27.34
CA GLN A 438 -22.73 0.74 27.79
C GLN A 438 -23.88 -0.24 28.04
N SER A 439 -24.03 -1.29 27.22
CA SER A 439 -25.04 -2.34 27.45
C SER A 439 -24.79 -3.14 28.74
N ARG A 440 -23.53 -3.33 29.14
CA ARG A 440 -23.16 -3.99 30.40
C ARG A 440 -23.38 -3.12 31.65
N VAL A 441 -23.20 -1.80 31.55
CA VAL A 441 -23.46 -0.87 32.67
C VAL A 441 -24.98 -0.68 32.87
N ALA A 442 -25.76 -0.65 31.79
CA ALA A 442 -27.23 -0.59 31.85
C ALA A 442 -27.86 -1.84 32.48
N SER A 443 -27.22 -3.01 32.37
CA SER A 443 -27.68 -4.25 33.00
C SER A 443 -27.22 -4.43 34.46
N THR A 444 -26.31 -3.57 34.95
CA THR A 444 -25.82 -3.62 36.34
C THR A 444 -26.61 -2.69 37.29
N THR A 445 -27.45 -1.80 36.76
CA THR A 445 -28.27 -0.87 37.57
C THR A 445 -29.61 -1.46 38.04
N THR A 446 -29.96 -2.67 37.62
CA THR A 446 -31.27 -3.31 37.91
C THR A 446 -31.19 -4.58 38.76
N SER A 447 -30.07 -4.84 39.44
CA SER A 447 -29.97 -6.01 40.33
C SER A 447 -29.17 -5.70 41.58
N GLY A 448 -29.86 -5.13 42.58
CA GLY A 448 -29.37 -5.14 43.95
C GLY A 448 -29.45 -6.54 44.54
N SER A 449 -28.33 -7.08 45.01
CA SER A 449 -28.31 -8.09 46.07
C SER A 449 -26.93 -8.24 46.72
N LYS A 450 -26.92 -8.01 48.04
CA LYS A 450 -26.01 -8.40 49.13
C LYS A 450 -24.58 -8.85 48.82
N SER A 451 -23.62 -8.10 49.37
CA SER A 451 -22.19 -8.37 49.44
C SER A 451 -21.84 -9.58 50.32
N SER A 452 -21.32 -10.64 49.70
CA SER A 452 -20.42 -11.60 50.35
C SER A 452 -18.98 -11.18 50.03
N GLY A 453 -18.15 -10.99 51.07
CA GLY A 453 -16.79 -10.45 50.94
C GLY A 453 -15.87 -11.40 50.17
N SER A 454 -15.55 -11.05 48.92
CA SER A 454 -14.52 -11.75 48.15
C SER A 454 -13.21 -10.95 48.12
N LYS A 455 -12.09 -11.58 48.49
CA LYS A 455 -10.75 -11.01 48.35
C LYS A 455 -10.18 -11.38 46.98
N VAL A 456 -9.55 -10.41 46.29
CA VAL A 456 -8.88 -10.66 45.01
C VAL A 456 -7.40 -10.96 45.28
N TYR A 457 -6.91 -12.07 44.75
CA TYR A 457 -5.51 -12.49 44.83
C TYR A 457 -4.85 -12.41 43.45
N VAL A 458 -3.70 -11.74 43.36
CA VAL A 458 -2.90 -11.68 42.13
C VAL A 458 -1.89 -12.82 42.13
N ILE A 459 -1.92 -13.65 41.09
CA ILE A 459 -1.06 -14.82 40.92
C ILE A 459 0.39 -14.36 40.74
N LYS A 460 1.30 -14.90 41.56
CA LYS A 460 2.74 -14.57 41.50
C LYS A 460 3.50 -15.62 40.69
N PRO A 461 4.71 -15.29 40.17
CA PRO A 461 5.59 -16.29 39.57
C PRO A 461 5.83 -17.48 40.50
N GLY A 462 5.57 -18.70 40.02
CA GLY A 462 5.69 -19.95 40.79
C GLY A 462 4.42 -20.40 41.53
N ASP A 463 3.34 -19.61 41.52
CA ASP A 463 2.06 -20.03 42.11
C ASP A 463 1.37 -21.12 41.27
N SER A 464 0.66 -22.02 41.95
CA SER A 464 -0.24 -23.02 41.35
C SER A 464 -1.63 -22.94 41.99
N ILE A 465 -2.67 -23.41 41.30
CA ILE A 465 -4.04 -23.46 41.86
C ILE A 465 -4.06 -24.22 43.19
N TRP A 466 -3.35 -25.34 43.30
CA TRP A 466 -3.18 -26.09 44.55
C TRP A 466 -2.51 -25.27 45.65
N GLY A 467 -1.38 -24.60 45.34
CA GLY A 467 -0.64 -23.80 46.32
C GLY A 467 -1.42 -22.59 46.83
N ILE A 468 -2.17 -21.94 45.92
CA ILE A 468 -3.05 -20.82 46.27
C ILE A 468 -4.24 -21.32 47.11
N ALA A 469 -4.93 -22.37 46.68
CA ALA A 469 -6.09 -22.92 47.40
C ALA A 469 -5.71 -23.30 48.84
N ARG A 470 -4.57 -23.98 49.04
CA ARG A 470 -4.05 -24.33 50.36
C ARG A 470 -3.71 -23.11 51.21
N ARG A 471 -3.11 -22.06 50.62
CA ARG A 471 -2.79 -20.80 51.32
C ARG A 471 -4.03 -20.10 51.89
N PHE A 472 -5.19 -20.27 51.24
CA PHE A 472 -6.45 -19.67 51.66
C PHE A 472 -7.42 -20.66 52.31
N ASN A 473 -6.93 -21.85 52.69
CA ASN A 473 -7.72 -22.91 53.32
C ASN A 473 -8.98 -23.31 52.53
N ARG A 474 -8.83 -23.45 51.20
CA ARG A 474 -9.88 -23.88 50.25
C ARG A 474 -9.40 -25.06 49.41
N THR A 475 -10.35 -25.74 48.78
CA THR A 475 -10.04 -26.79 47.80
C THR A 475 -9.78 -26.20 46.42
N GLU A 476 -8.99 -26.90 45.59
CA GLU A 476 -8.80 -26.51 44.17
C GLU A 476 -10.13 -26.40 43.42
N LYS A 477 -11.07 -27.32 43.71
CA LYS A 477 -12.38 -27.37 43.06
C LYS A 477 -13.19 -26.10 43.34
N GLU A 478 -13.20 -25.63 44.58
CA GLU A 478 -13.87 -24.38 44.97
C GLU A 478 -13.22 -23.16 44.31
N LEU A 479 -11.89 -23.09 44.33
CA LEU A 479 -11.15 -21.97 43.75
C LEU A 479 -11.34 -21.87 42.23
N LEU A 480 -11.38 -23.02 41.53
CA LEU A 480 -11.67 -23.08 40.10
C LEU A 480 -13.12 -22.68 39.80
N ALA A 481 -14.08 -23.17 40.59
CA ALA A 481 -15.50 -22.87 40.41
C ALA A 481 -15.80 -21.37 40.61
N TRP A 482 -15.23 -20.71 41.62
CA TRP A 482 -15.44 -19.27 41.84
C TRP A 482 -14.88 -18.36 40.76
N ASN A 483 -13.91 -18.86 40.01
CA ASN A 483 -13.20 -18.15 38.96
C ASN A 483 -13.58 -18.63 37.55
N ASN A 484 -14.58 -19.52 37.44
CA ASN A 484 -15.03 -20.12 36.18
C ASN A 484 -13.88 -20.73 35.35
N LEU A 485 -12.90 -21.35 36.03
CA LEU A 485 -11.75 -21.98 35.40
C LEU A 485 -11.98 -23.49 35.26
N SER A 486 -11.96 -24.00 34.02
CA SER A 486 -12.11 -25.44 33.74
C SER A 486 -10.80 -26.22 33.73
N ASN A 487 -9.65 -25.54 33.72
CA ASN A 487 -8.33 -26.17 33.67
C ASN A 487 -7.35 -25.45 34.62
N LYS A 488 -6.83 -26.20 35.61
CA LYS A 488 -5.91 -25.71 36.65
C LYS A 488 -4.52 -25.26 36.15
N HIS A 489 -4.17 -25.56 34.90
CA HIS A 489 -2.90 -25.17 34.27
C HIS A 489 -2.99 -23.89 33.43
N LYS A 490 -4.17 -23.25 33.35
CA LYS A 490 -4.39 -22.02 32.57
C LYS A 490 -4.26 -20.73 33.38
N ILE A 491 -3.59 -20.77 34.52
CA ILE A 491 -3.26 -19.58 35.29
C ILE A 491 -1.84 -19.09 34.96
N MET A 492 -1.67 -17.78 34.81
CA MET A 492 -0.39 -17.14 34.57
C MET A 492 -0.07 -16.11 35.66
N PRO A 493 1.21 -15.86 35.97
CA PRO A 493 1.60 -14.77 36.84
C PRO A 493 1.01 -13.44 36.36
N GLY A 494 0.35 -12.71 37.26
CA GLY A 494 -0.37 -11.48 36.98
C GLY A 494 -1.88 -11.63 36.79
N ASP A 495 -2.38 -12.85 36.57
CA ASP A 495 -3.82 -13.11 36.59
C ASP A 495 -4.40 -12.89 37.99
N THR A 496 -5.71 -12.62 38.08
CA THR A 496 -6.39 -12.41 39.35
C THR A 496 -7.40 -13.51 39.63
N LEU A 497 -7.36 -14.09 40.83
CA LEU A 497 -8.38 -15.01 41.34
C LEU A 497 -9.22 -14.32 42.41
N ARG A 498 -10.53 -14.44 42.28
CA ARG A 498 -11.51 -14.14 43.31
C ARG A 498 -11.53 -15.28 44.33
N ILE A 499 -11.33 -14.94 45.59
CA ILE A 499 -11.33 -15.87 46.72
C ILE A 499 -12.49 -15.47 47.62
N ALA A 500 -13.51 -16.32 47.74
CA ALA A 500 -14.61 -16.06 48.66
C ALA A 500 -14.13 -16.25 50.11
N MET A 501 -14.31 -15.22 50.92
CA MET A 501 -14.07 -15.28 52.36
C MET A 501 -15.42 -15.55 53.02
N ASN A 502 -15.52 -16.69 53.71
CA ASN A 502 -16.52 -16.91 54.75
C ASN A 502 -15.82 -16.67 56.08
#